data_AF-A0AA36BHS4-F1
#
_entry.id   AF-A0AA36BHS4-F1
#
_cell.length_a   1.000
_cell.length_b   1.000
_cell.length_c   1.000
_cell.angle_alpha   90.00
_cell.angle_beta   90.00
_cell.angle_gamma   90.00
#
_symmetry.space_group_name_H-M   'P 1'
#
loop_
_entity.id
_entity.type
_entity.pdbx_description
1 polymer ?
#
loop_
_entity_poly.entity_id
_entity_poly.type
_entity_poly.pdbx_seq_one_letter_code
_entity_poly.pdbx_strand_id
1 'polypeptide(L)'
;MAFQQYDIRALANLLRQPGEDSDSDSDTVCGGHSYGPGHVGPEKNSKDGTAEKDTKQSKDIWSADEIPEGSEFDSLWDQRPQPEYSIVYNQNVRTEDIFLQMGNKTPSSSSCERMVVKIQLPNTMMKDISLDVKPKFLDLRTPKYKLGLHLPFTVKEDESQAQWDGGESCLSVSLKMIREFDFVNF
;
A
#
# COMPACT_ATOMS: atom_id res chain seq x y z
N MET A 1 27.16 16.89 21.08
CA MET A 1 28.21 16.78 20.05
C MET A 1 27.89 17.82 19.00
N ALA A 2 28.77 18.80 18.78
CA ALA A 2 28.52 19.92 17.88
C ALA A 2 29.00 19.56 16.47
N PHE A 3 28.13 19.71 15.47
CA PHE A 3 28.43 19.48 14.06
C PHE A 3 29.43 20.55 13.59
N GLN A 4 30.62 20.13 13.16
CA GLN A 4 31.69 21.02 12.74
C GLN A 4 31.80 21.08 11.22
N GLN A 5 32.39 22.14 10.69
CA GLN A 5 32.56 22.36 9.24
C GLN A 5 33.33 21.22 8.54
N TYR A 6 34.12 20.45 9.30
CA TYR A 6 34.79 19.24 8.82
C TYR A 6 33.81 18.13 8.42
N ASP A 7 32.68 18.02 9.11
CA ASP A 7 31.67 16.98 8.88
C ASP A 7 31.00 17.16 7.50
N ILE A 8 30.80 18.40 7.06
CA ILE A 8 30.26 18.73 5.74
C ILE A 8 31.23 18.30 4.62
N ARG A 9 32.55 18.48 4.83
CA ARG A 9 33.57 18.10 3.84
C ARG A 9 33.71 16.57 3.74
N ALA A 10 33.60 15.87 4.86
CA ALA A 10 33.59 14.41 4.88
C ALA A 10 32.38 13.84 4.13
N LEU A 11 31.20 14.42 4.31
CA LEU A 11 29.99 14.05 3.57
C LEU A 11 30.14 14.33 2.06
N ALA A 12 30.67 15.48 1.67
CA ALA A 12 30.89 15.82 0.27
C ALA A 12 31.80 14.82 -0.45
N ASN A 13 32.84 14.33 0.23
CA ASN A 13 33.73 13.31 -0.33
C ASN A 13 33.07 11.92 -0.43
N LEU A 14 32.13 11.59 0.46
CA LEU A 14 31.38 10.33 0.40
C LEU A 14 30.35 10.32 -0.73
N LEU A 15 29.72 11.47 -1.01
CA LEU A 15 28.71 11.63 -2.05
C LEU A 15 29.31 11.78 -3.46
N ARG A 16 30.61 12.08 -3.57
CA ARG A 16 31.29 12.22 -4.85
C ARG A 16 31.43 10.85 -5.52
N GLN A 17 30.85 10.70 -6.72
CA GLN A 17 31.02 9.49 -7.51
C GLN A 17 32.48 9.42 -8.01
N PRO A 18 33.13 8.24 -7.98
CA PRO A 18 34.50 8.11 -8.47
C PRO A 18 34.50 8.26 -10.00
N GLY A 19 35.02 9.40 -10.49
CA GLY A 19 35.17 9.65 -11.93
C GLY A 19 35.22 11.12 -12.36
N GLU A 20 34.87 12.07 -11.50
CA GLU A 20 34.77 13.48 -11.88
C GLU A 20 35.99 14.30 -11.44
N ASP A 21 37.17 13.94 -11.90
CA ASP A 21 38.33 14.84 -11.95
C ASP A 21 38.65 15.09 -13.43
N SER A 22 37.96 16.05 -14.05
CA SER A 22 38.45 16.65 -15.30
C SER A 22 37.81 18.02 -15.52
N ASP A 23 38.53 19.05 -15.07
CA ASP A 23 38.40 20.39 -15.64
C ASP A 23 38.84 20.31 -17.10
N SER A 24 37.88 20.19 -18.01
CA SER A 24 38.11 20.34 -19.44
C SER A 24 36.93 21.05 -20.08
N ASP A 25 37.09 22.36 -20.26
CA ASP A 25 36.35 23.15 -21.24
C ASP A 25 36.45 22.45 -22.61
N SER A 26 35.39 21.75 -22.97
CA SER A 26 35.17 21.31 -24.34
C SER A 26 33.69 21.39 -24.64
N ASP A 27 33.34 22.41 -25.42
CA ASP A 27 32.09 22.50 -26.15
C ASP A 27 31.86 21.19 -26.90
N THR A 28 31.11 20.28 -26.28
CA THR A 28 30.63 19.09 -26.97
C THR A 28 29.48 19.53 -27.85
N VAL A 29 29.83 19.87 -29.09
CA VAL A 29 28.96 20.01 -30.24
C VAL A 29 27.73 19.14 -30.11
N CYS A 30 26.56 19.78 -30.03
CA CYS A 30 25.28 19.17 -30.37
C CYS A 30 25.45 18.50 -31.73
N GLY A 31 25.63 17.18 -31.73
CA GLY A 31 25.59 16.36 -32.92
C GLY A 31 24.24 16.58 -33.57
N GLY A 32 24.23 17.37 -34.63
CA GLY A 32 23.05 17.69 -35.40
C GLY A 32 22.50 16.42 -36.03
N HIS A 33 21.54 15.79 -35.36
CA HIS A 33 20.66 14.86 -36.03
C HIS A 33 19.77 15.69 -36.97
N SER A 34 20.07 15.63 -38.27
CA SER A 34 19.23 16.23 -39.31
C SER A 34 17.94 15.42 -39.45
N TYR A 35 17.04 15.55 -38.48
CA TYR A 35 15.68 15.03 -38.59
C TYR A 35 14.85 16.07 -39.35
N GLY A 36 14.64 15.82 -40.63
CA GLY A 36 13.69 16.58 -41.44
C GLY A 36 12.25 16.04 -41.28
N PRO A 37 11.22 16.84 -41.57
CA PRO A 37 9.81 16.44 -41.46
C PRO A 37 9.40 15.24 -42.34
N GLY A 38 10.27 14.75 -43.23
CA GLY A 38 10.07 13.53 -44.01
C GLY A 38 10.39 12.22 -43.26
N HIS A 39 10.85 12.30 -42.00
CA HIS A 39 11.20 11.12 -41.18
C HIS A 39 10.08 10.69 -40.22
N VAL A 40 8.87 11.27 -40.38
CA VAL A 40 7.68 10.87 -39.62
C VAL A 40 6.93 9.79 -40.41
N GLY A 41 7.23 8.53 -40.11
CA GLY A 41 6.55 7.36 -40.66
C GLY A 41 7.37 6.08 -40.43
N PRO A 42 6.75 4.89 -40.34
CA PRO A 42 7.46 3.67 -39.98
C PRO A 42 8.49 3.30 -41.06
N GLU A 43 9.75 3.16 -40.65
CA GLU A 43 10.84 2.77 -41.53
C GLU A 43 10.65 1.32 -41.99
N LYS A 44 10.56 1.10 -43.30
CA LYS A 44 10.63 -0.25 -43.85
C LYS A 44 12.08 -0.71 -43.85
N ASN A 45 12.41 -1.67 -42.99
CA ASN A 45 13.45 -2.62 -43.32
C ASN A 45 13.15 -4.03 -42.82
N SER A 46 13.48 -4.96 -43.72
CA SER A 46 13.18 -6.37 -43.69
C SER A 46 14.16 -7.14 -42.81
N LYS A 47 13.66 -8.25 -42.24
CA LYS A 47 14.37 -9.42 -41.68
C LYS A 47 14.65 -9.40 -40.16
N ASP A 48 13.67 -9.97 -39.47
CA ASP A 48 13.75 -11.15 -38.60
C ASP A 48 14.75 -11.15 -37.43
N GLY A 49 14.18 -11.30 -36.24
CA GLY A 49 14.82 -11.26 -34.93
C GLY A 49 13.72 -11.21 -33.86
N THR A 50 13.09 -12.36 -33.67
CA THR A 50 11.94 -12.65 -32.81
C THR A 50 12.08 -12.03 -31.42
N ALA A 51 11.41 -10.91 -31.20
CA ALA A 51 10.93 -10.54 -29.88
C ALA A 51 9.74 -11.46 -29.58
N GLU A 52 9.91 -12.41 -28.66
CA GLU A 52 8.78 -13.12 -28.07
C GLU A 52 8.01 -12.14 -27.18
N LYS A 53 7.20 -11.29 -27.82
CA LYS A 53 5.99 -10.77 -27.19
C LYS A 53 4.97 -11.88 -27.32
N ASP A 54 4.60 -12.49 -26.20
CA ASP A 54 3.40 -13.30 -26.07
C ASP A 54 2.18 -12.42 -26.40
N THR A 55 1.91 -12.22 -27.68
CA THR A 55 0.63 -11.68 -28.16
C THR A 55 -0.42 -12.75 -28.00
N LYS A 56 -0.95 -12.89 -26.77
CA LYS A 56 -2.26 -13.48 -26.58
C LYS A 56 -3.25 -12.66 -27.40
N GLN A 57 -3.78 -13.24 -28.47
CA GLN A 57 -4.84 -12.67 -29.29
C GLN A 57 -6.15 -12.62 -28.49
N SER A 58 -6.22 -11.73 -27.51
CA SER A 58 -7.49 -11.28 -26.96
C SER A 58 -7.86 -9.98 -27.67
N LYS A 59 -9.14 -9.83 -28.02
CA LYS A 59 -9.66 -8.55 -28.53
C LYS A 59 -9.84 -7.51 -27.41
N ASP A 60 -9.27 -7.78 -26.23
CA ASP A 60 -9.30 -6.84 -25.12
C ASP A 60 -8.31 -5.72 -25.37
N ILE A 61 -8.79 -4.50 -25.15
CA ILE A 61 -7.99 -3.27 -25.29
C ILE A 61 -6.93 -3.19 -24.18
N TRP A 62 -7.09 -3.95 -23.09
CA TRP A 62 -6.21 -3.96 -21.93
C TRP A 62 -5.81 -5.39 -21.57
N SER A 63 -4.52 -5.63 -21.36
CA SER A 63 -4.05 -6.89 -20.76
C SER A 63 -4.32 -6.90 -19.25
N ALA A 64 -4.54 -8.06 -18.63
CA ALA A 64 -4.77 -8.15 -17.18
C ALA A 64 -3.62 -7.52 -16.36
N ASP A 65 -2.38 -7.60 -16.87
CA ASP A 65 -1.20 -6.96 -16.29
C ASP A 65 -1.15 -5.43 -16.48
N GLU A 66 -1.92 -4.86 -17.42
CA GLU A 66 -1.98 -3.42 -17.72
C GLU A 66 -3.09 -2.70 -16.95
N ILE A 67 -4.03 -3.44 -16.34
CA ILE A 67 -5.04 -2.88 -15.45
C ILE A 67 -4.41 -2.83 -14.06
N PRO A 68 -4.18 -1.65 -13.46
CA PRO A 68 -3.74 -1.57 -12.08
C PRO A 68 -4.84 -2.18 -11.20
N GLU A 69 -4.64 -3.41 -10.72
CA GLU A 69 -5.54 -4.05 -9.78
C GLU A 69 -5.49 -3.29 -8.45
N GLY A 70 -6.48 -2.45 -8.17
CA GLY A 70 -6.51 -1.78 -6.87
C GLY A 70 -7.59 -0.73 -6.70
N SER A 71 -8.56 -1.04 -5.84
CA SER A 71 -9.31 -0.02 -5.09
C SER A 71 -8.39 0.92 -4.29
N GLU A 72 -7.14 0.53 -4.09
CA GLU A 72 -6.06 1.28 -3.44
C GLU A 72 -5.73 2.62 -4.15
N PHE A 73 -5.94 2.71 -5.47
CA PHE A 73 -5.64 3.92 -6.25
C PHE A 73 -6.86 4.80 -6.54
N ASP A 74 -8.06 4.34 -6.17
CA ASP A 74 -9.35 4.98 -6.46
C ASP A 74 -9.67 6.18 -5.56
N SER A 75 -8.70 6.62 -4.75
CA SER A 75 -8.89 7.72 -3.80
C SER A 75 -8.73 9.11 -4.42
N LEU A 76 -8.11 9.23 -5.61
CA LEU A 76 -7.78 10.54 -6.18
C LEU A 76 -8.96 11.25 -6.84
N TRP A 77 -10.02 10.52 -7.20
CA TRP A 77 -11.15 11.04 -7.98
C TRP A 77 -12.50 10.99 -7.24
N ASP A 78 -12.51 10.55 -5.98
CA ASP A 78 -13.73 10.42 -5.18
C ASP A 78 -13.99 11.66 -4.32
N GLN A 79 -15.17 12.25 -4.45
CA GLN A 79 -15.57 13.45 -3.69
C GLN A 79 -16.06 13.12 -2.28
N ARG A 80 -16.23 11.83 -1.94
CA ARG A 80 -16.76 11.42 -0.63
C ARG A 80 -15.72 11.66 0.46
N PRO A 81 -16.09 12.32 1.57
CA PRO A 81 -15.19 12.49 2.69
C PRO A 81 -14.83 11.16 3.34
N GLN A 82 -13.62 11.11 3.90
CA GLN A 82 -13.19 10.01 4.76
C GLN A 82 -13.93 10.08 6.10
N PRO A 83 -14.50 8.97 6.58
CA PRO A 83 -15.12 8.91 7.90
C PRO A 83 -14.06 8.87 9.00
N GLU A 84 -14.42 9.32 10.20
CA GLU A 84 -13.58 9.18 11.38
C GLU A 84 -13.43 7.71 11.76
N TYR A 85 -12.21 7.25 12.00
CA TYR A 85 -11.94 5.86 12.37
C TYR A 85 -10.88 5.77 13.47
N SER A 86 -10.94 4.71 14.25
CA SER A 86 -9.96 4.38 15.28
C SER A 86 -9.58 2.90 15.18
N ILE A 87 -8.29 2.61 15.38
CA ILE A 87 -7.76 1.25 15.34
C ILE A 87 -7.45 0.84 16.78
N VAL A 88 -8.04 -0.26 17.22
CA VAL A 88 -7.86 -0.85 18.55
C VAL A 88 -7.35 -2.27 18.38
N TYR A 89 -6.42 -2.70 19.23
CA TYR A 89 -5.91 -4.07 19.21
C TYR A 89 -6.54 -4.88 20.35
N ASN A 90 -7.15 -6.01 20.01
CA ASN A 90 -7.80 -6.89 20.97
C ASN A 90 -6.98 -8.16 21.19
N GLN A 91 -6.72 -8.45 22.45
CA GLN A 91 -6.12 -9.69 22.91
C GLN A 91 -7.20 -10.66 23.37
N ASN A 92 -7.11 -11.90 22.92
CA ASN A 92 -7.97 -12.97 23.41
C ASN A 92 -7.40 -13.48 24.74
N VAL A 93 -8.01 -13.13 25.86
CA VAL A 93 -7.50 -13.50 27.19
C VAL A 93 -8.37 -14.62 27.77
N ARG A 94 -7.75 -15.75 28.12
CA ARG A 94 -8.43 -16.88 28.77
C ARG A 94 -8.36 -16.76 30.29
N THR A 95 -9.20 -17.54 30.97
CA THR A 95 -9.17 -17.69 32.44
C THR A 95 -7.79 -18.12 32.94
N GLU A 96 -7.08 -18.99 32.21
CA GLU A 96 -5.71 -19.41 32.52
C GLU A 96 -4.72 -18.24 32.51
N ASP A 97 -4.91 -17.27 31.62
CA ASP A 97 -4.06 -16.10 31.48
C ASP A 97 -4.30 -15.11 32.64
N ILE A 98 -5.56 -14.90 33.03
CA ILE A 98 -5.94 -13.95 34.09
C ILE A 98 -5.65 -14.51 35.48
N PHE A 99 -6.01 -15.77 35.72
CA PHE A 99 -5.99 -16.35 37.07
C PHE A 99 -4.72 -17.13 37.37
N LEU A 100 -4.10 -17.75 36.36
CA LEU A 100 -2.91 -18.59 36.56
C LEU A 100 -1.65 -17.98 35.94
N GLN A 101 -1.77 -16.93 35.12
CA GLN A 101 -0.67 -16.30 34.38
C GLN A 101 0.14 -17.31 33.54
N MET A 102 -0.50 -18.40 33.12
CA MET A 102 0.17 -19.51 32.42
C MET A 102 0.25 -19.31 30.90
N GLY A 103 -0.56 -18.41 30.33
CA GLY A 103 -0.63 -18.21 28.89
C GLY A 103 0.52 -17.44 28.28
N ASN A 104 1.56 -17.10 29.05
CA ASN A 104 2.71 -16.29 28.63
C ASN A 104 2.36 -14.92 28.01
N LYS A 105 1.08 -14.51 28.03
CA LYS A 105 0.64 -13.31 27.34
C LYS A 105 1.10 -12.02 27.99
N THR A 106 1.60 -11.12 27.16
CA THR A 106 2.03 -9.78 27.59
C THR A 106 0.94 -8.75 27.35
N PRO A 107 0.88 -7.65 28.13
CA PRO A 107 -0.01 -6.52 27.84
C PRO A 107 0.45 -5.69 26.62
N SER A 108 1.43 -6.17 25.85
CA SER A 108 1.92 -5.52 24.64
C SER A 108 1.01 -5.81 23.46
N SER A 109 0.99 -4.90 22.48
CA SER A 109 0.34 -5.15 21.19
C SER A 109 0.92 -6.36 20.44
N SER A 110 2.12 -6.80 20.81
CA SER A 110 2.75 -8.04 20.35
C SER A 110 1.91 -9.29 20.63
N SER A 111 1.11 -9.31 21.71
CA SER A 111 0.23 -10.42 22.07
C SER A 111 -1.20 -10.29 21.52
N CYS A 112 -1.53 -9.19 20.85
CA CYS A 112 -2.86 -8.97 20.27
C CYS A 112 -3.04 -9.71 18.93
N GLU A 113 -3.93 -10.69 18.91
CA GLU A 113 -4.26 -11.51 17.74
C GLU A 113 -5.18 -10.79 16.73
N ARG A 114 -6.01 -9.86 17.22
CA ARG A 114 -7.03 -9.17 16.41
C ARG A 114 -6.84 -7.66 16.41
N MET A 115 -7.08 -7.07 15.25
CA MET A 115 -7.14 -5.63 15.03
C MET A 115 -8.61 -5.25 14.77
N VAL A 116 -9.15 -4.34 15.56
CA VAL A 116 -10.51 -3.85 15.44
C VAL A 116 -10.49 -2.41 14.92
N VAL A 117 -11.03 -2.21 13.73
CA VAL A 117 -11.21 -0.88 13.13
C VAL A 117 -12.63 -0.42 13.44
N LYS A 118 -12.75 0.61 14.27
CA LYS A 118 -14.03 1.26 14.58
C LYS A 118 -14.20 2.48 13.69
N ILE A 119 -15.25 2.50 12.89
CA ILE A 119 -15.50 3.51 11.87
C ILE A 119 -16.82 4.21 12.20
N GLN A 120 -16.77 5.52 12.39
CA GLN A 120 -17.95 6.32 12.69
C GLN A 120 -18.64 6.73 11.41
N LEU A 121 -19.90 6.33 11.25
CA LEU A 121 -20.70 6.54 10.05
C LEU A 121 -22.04 7.21 10.39
N PRO A 122 -22.02 8.49 10.79
CA PRO A 122 -23.25 9.18 11.20
C PRO A 122 -24.23 9.30 10.03
N ASN A 123 -25.52 9.05 10.30
CA ASN A 123 -26.61 9.08 9.32
C ASN A 123 -26.47 8.03 8.19
N THR A 124 -25.85 6.89 8.47
CA THR A 124 -25.75 5.77 7.51
C THR A 124 -26.58 4.59 8.00
N MET A 125 -27.28 3.91 7.10
CA MET A 125 -27.98 2.66 7.43
C MET A 125 -27.10 1.46 7.11
N MET A 126 -27.27 0.36 7.86
CA MET A 126 -26.53 -0.89 7.66
C MET A 126 -26.57 -1.42 6.22
N LYS A 127 -27.69 -1.22 5.52
CA LYS A 127 -27.91 -1.73 4.15
C LYS A 127 -27.04 -1.03 3.11
N ASP A 128 -26.61 0.19 3.39
CA ASP A 128 -25.85 1.02 2.46
C ASP A 128 -24.33 0.88 2.65
N ILE A 129 -23.91 -0.03 3.54
CA ILE A 129 -22.51 -0.27 3.86
C ILE A 129 -22.01 -1.44 3.03
N SER A 130 -21.08 -1.15 2.12
CA SER A 130 -20.30 -2.17 1.42
C SER A 130 -18.89 -2.20 2.02
N LEU A 131 -18.48 -3.36 2.50
CA LEU A 131 -17.16 -3.60 3.10
C LEU A 131 -16.45 -4.69 2.31
N ASP A 132 -15.26 -4.39 1.81
CA ASP A 132 -14.37 -5.31 1.12
C ASP A 132 -13.08 -5.44 1.93
N VAL A 133 -12.78 -6.66 2.37
CA VAL A 133 -11.60 -6.99 3.17
C VAL A 133 -10.63 -7.72 2.25
N LYS A 134 -9.50 -7.08 1.97
CA LYS A 134 -8.36 -7.71 1.29
C LYS A 134 -7.25 -7.98 2.31
N PRO A 135 -6.22 -8.77 1.97
CA PRO A 135 -5.20 -9.17 2.94
C PRO A 135 -4.43 -7.98 3.51
N LYS A 136 -4.19 -6.92 2.72
CA LYS A 136 -3.44 -5.73 3.14
C LYS A 136 -4.23 -4.42 3.00
N PHE A 137 -5.49 -4.51 2.60
CA PHE A 137 -6.30 -3.34 2.32
C PHE A 137 -7.74 -3.53 2.79
N LEU A 138 -8.30 -2.49 3.39
CA LEU A 138 -9.69 -2.43 3.82
C LEU A 138 -10.39 -1.34 3.02
N ASP A 139 -11.36 -1.70 2.19
CA ASP A 139 -12.19 -0.74 1.45
C ASP A 139 -13.59 -0.73 2.06
N LEU A 140 -14.02 0.45 2.49
CA LEU A 140 -15.38 0.71 2.93
C LEU A 140 -16.01 1.76 2.02
N ARG A 141 -17.15 1.41 1.44
CA ARG A 141 -17.92 2.27 0.56
C ARG A 141 -19.33 2.43 1.08
N THR A 142 -19.72 3.68 1.27
CA THR A 142 -21.09 4.08 1.56
C THR A 142 -21.49 5.20 0.60
N PRO A 143 -22.79 5.54 0.45
CA PRO A 143 -23.22 6.65 -0.40
C PRO A 143 -22.57 7.98 -0.03
N LYS A 144 -22.26 8.19 1.26
CA LYS A 144 -21.77 9.46 1.80
C LYS A 144 -20.27 9.46 2.12
N TYR A 145 -19.72 8.32 2.53
CA TYR A 145 -18.35 8.19 3.00
C TYR A 145 -17.61 7.09 2.25
N LYS A 146 -16.30 7.27 2.08
CA LYS A 146 -15.38 6.27 1.55
C LYS A 146 -14.16 6.16 2.45
N LEU A 147 -13.72 4.95 2.74
CA LEU A 147 -12.52 4.70 3.51
C LEU A 147 -11.72 3.59 2.84
N GLY A 148 -10.61 3.95 2.21
CA GLY A 148 -9.57 3.00 1.79
C GLY A 148 -8.44 3.05 2.79
N LEU A 149 -8.28 2.00 3.61
CA LEU A 149 -7.25 1.91 4.64
C LEU A 149 -6.26 0.80 4.32
N HIS A 150 -4.99 1.16 4.15
CA HIS A 150 -3.91 0.19 4.08
C HIS A 150 -3.58 -0.36 5.46
N LEU A 151 -3.53 -1.68 5.56
CA LEU A 151 -3.27 -2.38 6.81
C LEU A 151 -1.76 -2.61 6.99
N PRO A 152 -1.23 -2.46 8.22
CA PRO A 152 0.19 -2.68 8.49
C PRO A 152 0.58 -4.15 8.39
N PHE A 153 -0.34 -5.04 8.76
CA PHE A 153 -0.15 -6.49 8.74
C PHE A 153 -1.16 -7.14 7.79
N THR A 154 -0.81 -8.31 7.30
CA THR A 154 -1.74 -9.11 6.51
C THR A 154 -2.84 -9.66 7.40
N VAL A 155 -4.07 -9.74 6.89
CA VAL A 155 -5.24 -10.24 7.61
C VAL A 155 -5.82 -11.47 6.94
N LYS A 156 -6.47 -12.33 7.73
CA LYS A 156 -7.27 -13.44 7.21
C LYS A 156 -8.69 -12.97 6.94
N GLU A 157 -9.12 -13.08 5.70
CA GLU A 157 -10.48 -12.75 5.26
C GLU A 157 -11.51 -13.67 5.92
N ASP A 158 -11.24 -14.97 5.97
CA ASP A 158 -12.16 -16.00 6.51
C ASP A 158 -12.48 -15.83 8.01
N GLU A 159 -11.52 -15.29 8.78
CA GLU A 159 -11.65 -15.11 10.23
C GLU A 159 -12.01 -13.66 10.61
N SER A 160 -12.29 -12.81 9.62
CA SER A 160 -12.73 -11.43 9.84
C SER A 160 -14.23 -11.36 10.15
N GLN A 161 -14.60 -10.43 11.03
CA GLN A 161 -15.99 -10.21 11.43
C GLN A 161 -16.29 -8.71 11.45
N ALA A 162 -17.46 -8.31 10.94
CA ALA A 162 -17.93 -6.94 11.02
C ALA A 162 -19.24 -6.88 11.82
N GLN A 163 -19.35 -5.91 12.73
CA GLN A 163 -20.55 -5.65 13.51
C GLN A 163 -20.95 -4.19 13.37
N TRP A 164 -22.23 -3.96 13.07
CA TRP A 164 -22.81 -2.63 12.98
C TRP A 164 -23.57 -2.32 14.26
N ASP A 165 -23.16 -1.25 14.95
CA ASP A 165 -23.90 -0.69 16.08
C ASP A 165 -24.77 0.49 15.59
N GLY A 166 -26.09 0.29 15.58
CA GLY A 166 -27.03 1.31 15.13
C GLY A 166 -27.27 2.44 16.13
N GLY A 167 -26.91 2.25 17.41
CA GLY A 167 -27.08 3.28 18.44
C GLY A 167 -26.00 4.36 18.32
N GLU A 168 -24.75 3.94 18.19
CA GLU A 168 -23.60 4.84 18.01
C GLU A 168 -23.33 5.16 16.53
N SER A 169 -24.04 4.51 15.59
CA SER A 169 -23.75 4.58 14.15
C SER A 169 -22.29 4.23 13.84
N CYS A 170 -21.78 3.20 14.53
CA CYS A 170 -20.39 2.79 14.48
C CYS A 170 -20.26 1.38 13.87
N LEU A 171 -19.41 1.24 12.86
CA LEU A 171 -19.04 -0.06 12.30
C LEU A 171 -17.75 -0.55 12.97
N SER A 172 -17.81 -1.69 13.63
CA SER A 172 -16.66 -2.36 14.23
C SER A 172 -16.23 -3.54 13.36
N VAL A 173 -15.07 -3.44 12.72
CA VAL A 173 -14.49 -4.48 11.87
C VAL A 173 -13.35 -5.16 12.62
N SER A 174 -13.56 -6.39 13.06
CA SER A 174 -12.57 -7.25 13.71
C SER A 174 -11.82 -8.09 12.68
N LEU A 175 -10.54 -7.80 12.50
CA LEU A 175 -9.65 -8.44 11.55
C LEU A 175 -8.63 -9.30 12.29
N LYS A 176 -8.47 -10.57 11.91
CA LYS A 176 -7.41 -11.42 12.47
C LYS A 176 -6.11 -11.19 11.71
N MET A 177 -5.07 -10.75 12.42
CA MET A 177 -3.76 -10.48 11.82
C MET A 177 -2.97 -11.79 11.66
N ILE A 178 -2.15 -11.86 10.61
CA ILE A 178 -1.16 -12.92 10.41
C ILE A 178 0.21 -12.30 10.65
N ARG A 179 0.95 -12.83 11.63
CA ARG A 179 2.30 -12.38 11.97
C ARG A 179 3.25 -13.56 11.98
N GLU A 180 4.49 -13.35 11.54
CA GLU A 180 5.48 -14.43 11.37
C GLU A 180 5.82 -15.15 12.68
N PHE A 181 5.69 -14.48 13.84
CA PHE A 181 6.04 -15.03 15.15
C PHE A 181 4.83 -15.20 16.07
N ASP A 182 3.61 -15.26 15.55
CA ASP A 182 2.40 -15.41 16.37
C ASP A 182 2.38 -16.74 17.17
N PHE A 183 3.17 -17.73 16.75
CA PHE A 183 3.35 -19.00 17.46
C PHE A 183 4.31 -18.92 18.65
N VAL A 184 5.04 -17.81 18.83
CA VAL A 184 6.02 -17.58 19.92
C VAL A 184 5.66 -16.35 20.73
N ASN A 185 4.99 -15.37 20.09
CA ASN A 185 4.45 -14.19 20.74
C ASN A 185 3.17 -14.60 21.48
N PHE A 186 3.38 -15.19 22.64
CA PHE A 186 2.35 -15.36 23.63
C PHE A 186 2.17 -14.02 24.33
#